data_AF-A0A140E7P7-F1
#
_entry.id   AF-A0A140E7P7-F1
#
_cell.length_a   1.000
_cell.length_b   1.000
_cell.length_c   1.000
_cell.angle_alpha   90.00
_cell.angle_beta   90.00
_cell.angle_gamma   90.00
#
_symmetry.space_group_name_H-M   'P 1'
#
loop_
_entity.id
_entity.type
_entity.pdbx_description
1 polymer ?
#
loop_
_entity_poly.entity_id
_entity_poly.type
_entity_poly.pdbx_seq_one_letter_code
_entity_poly.pdbx_strand_id
1 'polypeptide(L)'
;MGKLETFRRPSVENFQRRLTQHERQEAMFKVATLLKVDGILFISLRHGPIPANRRMFQVSAKETVQLAEREGLTNTLNVEVQSTQLINRQVGVTWSWHAFSKSET
;
A
#
# COMPACT_ATOMS: atom_id res chain seq x y z
N MET A 1 -15.71 17.81 7.01
CA MET A 1 -15.50 16.72 8.00
C MET A 1 -15.59 15.39 7.25
N GLY A 2 -14.45 14.90 6.74
CA GLY A 2 -14.42 13.72 5.87
C GLY A 2 -14.94 12.50 6.61
N LYS A 3 -16.04 11.92 6.11
CA LYS A 3 -16.61 10.70 6.65
C LYS A 3 -15.55 9.62 6.48
N LEU A 4 -15.03 9.08 7.59
CA LEU A 4 -14.27 7.84 7.58
C LEU A 4 -15.24 6.74 7.14
N GLU A 5 -15.41 6.59 5.83
CA GLU A 5 -16.04 5.41 5.28
C GLU A 5 -15.22 4.21 5.74
N THR A 6 -15.85 3.34 6.49
CA THR A 6 -15.28 2.05 6.87
C THR A 6 -14.98 1.33 5.55
N PHE A 7 -13.71 1.38 5.11
CA PHE A 7 -13.24 0.73 3.89
C PHE A 7 -13.37 -0.78 4.05
N ARG A 8 -14.58 -1.30 3.80
CA ARG A 8 -14.88 -2.73 3.75
C ARG A 8 -14.44 -3.23 2.37
N ARG A 9 -13.12 -3.33 2.21
CA ARG A 9 -12.34 -3.84 1.05
C ARG A 9 -12.52 -3.12 -0.29
N PRO A 10 -11.48 -2.39 -0.71
CA PRO A 10 -10.93 -2.48 -2.06
C PRO A 10 -9.71 -3.40 -1.99
N SER A 11 -9.85 -4.62 -2.49
CA SER A 11 -8.75 -5.57 -2.62
C SER A 11 -7.85 -5.14 -3.79
N VAL A 12 -6.95 -4.18 -3.56
CA VAL A 12 -5.69 -4.10 -4.34
C VAL A 12 -4.67 -4.96 -3.60
N GLU A 13 -4.87 -6.27 -3.67
CA GLU A 13 -4.05 -7.23 -2.95
C GLU A 13 -2.80 -7.56 -3.76
N ASN A 14 -1.63 -7.29 -3.16
CA ASN A 14 -0.32 -7.80 -3.59
C ASN A 14 0.24 -7.29 -4.93
N PHE A 15 -0.35 -6.28 -5.57
CA PHE A 15 0.15 -5.78 -6.86
C PHE A 15 1.60 -5.29 -6.77
N GLN A 16 1.96 -4.52 -5.74
CA GLN A 16 3.32 -3.98 -5.58
C GLN A 16 4.39 -5.08 -5.49
N ARG A 17 4.09 -6.22 -4.86
CA ARG A 17 5.05 -7.32 -4.69
C ARG A 17 5.27 -8.12 -5.97
N ARG A 18 4.57 -7.82 -7.07
CA ARG A 18 4.83 -8.39 -8.41
C ARG A 18 5.69 -7.49 -9.29
N LEU A 19 5.86 -6.23 -8.89
CA LEU A 19 6.63 -5.24 -9.62
C LEU A 19 8.07 -5.25 -9.14
N THR A 20 9.01 -5.13 -10.07
CA THR A 20 10.40 -4.76 -9.80
C THR A 20 10.46 -3.40 -9.11
N GLN A 21 11.62 -3.05 -8.54
CA GLN A 21 11.80 -1.73 -7.91
C GLN A 21 11.52 -0.58 -8.88
N HIS A 22 11.97 -0.70 -10.13
CA HIS A 22 11.74 0.32 -11.15
C HIS A 22 10.25 0.45 -11.51
N GLU A 23 9.57 -0.68 -11.74
CA GLU A 23 8.12 -0.67 -12.01
C GLU A 23 7.31 -0.09 -10.83
N ARG A 24 7.75 -0.28 -9.58
CA ARG A 24 7.11 0.35 -8.41
C ARG A 24 7.25 1.86 -8.41
N GLN A 25 8.42 2.39 -8.79
CA GLN A 25 8.64 3.83 -8.94
C GLN A 25 7.72 4.40 -10.03
N GLU A 26 7.71 3.79 -11.21
CA GLU A 26 6.84 4.23 -12.30
C GLU A 26 5.35 4.15 -11.94
N ALA A 27 4.95 3.10 -11.24
CA ALA A 27 3.57 2.93 -10.80
C ALA A 27 3.16 4.04 -9.81
N MET A 28 4.02 4.37 -8.84
CA MET A 28 3.74 5.45 -7.89
C MET A 28 3.62 6.81 -8.59
N PHE A 29 4.55 7.13 -9.48
CA PHE A 29 4.50 8.35 -10.30
C PHE A 29 3.18 8.46 -11.07
N LYS A 30 2.78 7.39 -11.78
CA LYS A 30 1.52 7.36 -12.55
C LYS A 30 0.30 7.56 -11.65
N VAL A 31 0.23 6.86 -10.52
CA VAL A 31 -0.90 6.99 -9.59
C VAL A 31 -0.96 8.39 -8.98
N ALA A 32 0.17 8.96 -8.54
CA ALA A 32 0.23 10.31 -7.99
C ALA A 32 -0.18 11.39 -9.00
N THR A 33 0.19 11.20 -10.28
CA THR A 33 -0.21 12.09 -11.38
C THR A 33 -1.73 12.04 -11.61
N LEU A 34 -2.33 10.86 -11.57
CA LEU A 34 -3.77 10.67 -11.77
C LEU A 34 -4.62 11.07 -10.56
N LEU A 35 -4.03 11.12 -9.37
CA LEU A 35 -4.73 11.53 -8.15
C LEU A 35 -5.07 13.03 -8.23
N LYS A 36 -6.35 13.35 -8.02
CA LYS A 36 -6.81 14.74 -7.90
C LYS A 36 -6.31 15.37 -6.60
N VAL A 37 -6.27 16.70 -6.57
CA VAL A 37 -6.17 17.47 -5.31
C VAL A 37 -7.27 17.01 -4.36
N ASP A 38 -6.94 16.93 -3.07
CA ASP A 38 -7.75 16.37 -1.98
C ASP A 38 -8.09 14.88 -2.14
N GLY A 39 -7.53 14.22 -3.16
CA GLY A 39 -7.65 12.79 -3.37
C GLY A 39 -6.85 12.00 -2.35
N ILE A 40 -7.34 10.80 -2.03
CA ILE A 40 -6.69 9.86 -1.12
C ILE A 40 -6.34 8.58 -1.88
N LEU A 41 -5.06 8.21 -1.87
CA LEU A 41 -4.57 6.90 -2.27
C LEU A 41 -4.49 5.98 -1.07
N PHE A 42 -5.26 4.90 -1.06
CA PHE A 42 -5.16 3.85 -0.05
C PHE A 42 -4.39 2.64 -0.58
N ILE A 43 -3.38 2.16 0.16
CA ILE A 43 -2.57 1.00 -0.18
C ILE A 43 -2.52 0.04 1.02
N SER A 44 -2.82 -1.24 0.77
CA SER A 44 -2.56 -2.33 1.72
C SER A 44 -1.41 -3.22 1.23
N LEU A 45 -0.41 -3.44 2.08
CA LEU A 45 0.76 -4.26 1.78
C LEU A 45 0.77 -5.52 2.65
N ARG A 46 0.86 -6.70 2.02
CA ARG A 46 0.95 -8.00 2.72
C ARG A 46 2.40 -8.32 3.07
N HIS A 47 2.64 -8.59 4.35
CA HIS A 47 3.89 -9.08 4.89
C HIS A 47 3.84 -10.59 5.17
N GLY A 48 4.98 -11.18 5.52
CA GLY A 48 5.09 -12.61 5.79
C GLY A 48 5.41 -13.45 4.55
N PRO A 49 5.37 -14.78 4.70
CA PRO A 49 6.00 -15.72 3.77
C PRO A 49 5.44 -15.61 2.35
N ILE A 50 6.34 -15.80 1.38
CA ILE A 50 6.02 -15.89 -0.05
C ILE A 50 5.54 -17.32 -0.35
N PRO A 51 4.39 -17.50 -1.02
CA PRO A 51 3.98 -18.82 -1.48
C PRO A 51 5.02 -19.42 -2.42
N ALA A 52 5.41 -20.68 -2.21
CA ALA A 52 6.52 -21.34 -2.92
C ALA A 52 6.47 -21.23 -4.45
N ASN A 53 5.27 -21.19 -5.03
CA ASN A 53 5.07 -21.19 -6.49
C ASN A 53 4.84 -19.78 -7.07
N ARG A 54 5.27 -18.71 -6.39
CA ARG A 54 5.08 -17.33 -6.85
C ARG A 54 6.37 -16.54 -6.78
N ARG A 55 6.74 -15.90 -7.90
CA ARG A 55 7.76 -14.85 -7.89
C ARG A 55 7.15 -13.61 -7.27
N MET A 56 7.63 -13.25 -6.09
CA MET A 56 7.24 -12.03 -5.40
C MET A 56 8.49 -11.32 -4.90
N PHE A 57 8.50 -10.00 -5.02
CA PHE A 57 9.52 -9.15 -4.42
C PHE A 57 9.17 -8.88 -2.96
N GLN A 58 10.22 -8.76 -2.14
CA GLN A 58 10.08 -8.15 -0.83
C GLN A 58 9.93 -6.65 -1.04
N VAL A 59 8.87 -6.09 -0.47
CA VAL A 59 8.58 -4.66 -0.50
C VAL A 59 8.29 -4.27 0.94
N SER A 60 8.96 -3.25 1.45
CA SER A 60 8.73 -2.78 2.81
C SER A 60 7.69 -1.66 2.82
N ALA A 61 6.97 -1.52 3.94
CA ALA A 61 6.07 -0.39 4.15
C ALA A 61 6.82 0.95 3.99
N LYS A 62 8.04 1.02 4.54
CA LYS A 62 8.91 2.21 4.45
C LYS A 62 9.22 2.59 3.00
N GLU A 63 9.52 1.61 2.15
CA GLU A 63 9.77 1.86 0.73
C GLU A 63 8.54 2.46 0.05
N THR A 64 7.36 1.88 0.26
CA THR A 64 6.11 2.41 -0.32
C THR A 64 5.84 3.85 0.13
N VAL A 65 6.07 4.16 1.41
CA VAL A 65 5.93 5.53 1.95
C VAL A 65 6.90 6.49 1.27
N GLN A 66 8.18 6.13 1.17
CA GLN A 66 9.20 6.96 0.53
C GLN A 66 8.91 7.21 -0.96
N LEU A 67 8.36 6.22 -1.66
CA LEU A 67 7.94 6.41 -3.05
C LEU A 67 6.80 7.43 -3.14
N ALA A 68 5.80 7.34 -2.27
CA ALA A 68 4.67 8.28 -2.28
C ALA A 68 5.11 9.71 -1.94
N GLU A 69 5.97 9.88 -0.94
CA GLU A 69 6.51 11.18 -0.51
C GLU A 69 7.32 11.86 -1.63
N ARG A 70 8.09 11.10 -2.42
CA ARG A 70 8.83 11.63 -3.58
C ARG A 70 7.92 12.20 -4.66
N GLU A 71 6.69 11.68 -4.77
CA GLU A 71 5.68 12.17 -5.71
C GLU A 71 4.77 13.27 -5.11
N GLY A 72 5.16 13.83 -3.97
CA GLY A 72 4.43 14.92 -3.31
C GLY A 72 3.20 14.48 -2.52
N LEU A 73 3.03 13.19 -2.26
CA LEU A 73 1.92 12.68 -1.45
C LEU A 73 2.30 12.66 0.03
N THR A 74 1.36 13.04 0.90
CA THR A 74 1.56 13.02 2.37
C THR A 74 0.95 11.76 2.96
N ASN A 75 1.71 11.01 3.74
CA ASN A 75 1.22 9.82 4.43
C ASN A 75 0.36 10.21 5.66
N THR A 76 -0.95 9.97 5.58
CA THR A 76 -1.93 10.34 6.62
C THR A 76 -2.39 9.15 7.46
N LEU A 77 -2.08 7.92 7.04
CA LEU A 77 -2.34 6.71 7.81
C LEU A 77 -1.15 5.77 7.68
N ASN A 78 -0.63 5.27 8.79
CA ASN A 78 0.38 4.23 8.81
C ASN A 78 0.09 3.27 9.95
N VAL A 79 -0.57 2.15 9.64
CA VAL A 79 -0.95 1.17 10.65
C VAL A 79 -0.55 -0.22 10.22
N GLU A 80 -0.09 -1.02 11.17
CA GLU A 80 0.10 -2.45 10.99
C GLU A 80 -1.06 -3.21 11.63
N VAL A 81 -1.59 -4.19 10.92
CA VAL A 81 -2.71 -5.00 11.36
C VAL A 81 -2.45 -6.48 11.14
N GLN A 82 -2.98 -7.30 12.05
CA GLN A 82 -2.97 -8.75 11.90
C GLN A 82 -3.90 -9.17 10.77
N SER A 83 -3.60 -10.31 10.12
CA SER A 83 -4.53 -10.87 9.15
C SER A 83 -5.85 -11.25 9.81
N THR A 84 -6.97 -10.99 9.15
CA THR A 84 -8.29 -11.41 9.66
C THR A 84 -8.49 -12.92 9.54
N GLN A 85 -7.82 -13.55 8.58
CA GLN A 85 -7.88 -15.00 8.36
C GLN A 85 -6.92 -15.73 9.31
N LEU A 86 -7.45 -16.70 10.06
CA LEU A 86 -6.69 -17.47 11.05
C LEU A 86 -5.48 -18.17 10.43
N ILE A 87 -5.64 -18.83 9.28
CA ILE A 87 -4.56 -19.53 8.59
C ILE A 87 -3.39 -18.60 8.24
N ASN A 88 -3.68 -17.35 7.85
CA ASN A 88 -2.67 -16.34 7.55
C ASN A 88 -1.96 -15.86 8.81
N ARG A 89 -2.69 -15.64 9.92
CA ARG A 89 -2.06 -15.29 11.21
C ARG A 89 -1.12 -16.39 11.70
N GLN A 90 -1.54 -17.65 11.59
CA GLN A 90 -0.76 -18.80 12.04
C GLN A 90 0.58 -18.94 11.32
N VAL A 91 0.66 -18.48 10.06
CA VAL A 91 1.91 -18.47 9.28
C VAL A 91 2.60 -17.09 9.26
N GLY A 92 2.23 -16.19 10.17
CA GLY A 92 2.91 -14.90 10.37
C GLY A 92 2.61 -13.83 9.31
N VAL A 93 1.47 -13.92 8.62
CA VAL A 93 1.05 -12.88 7.66
C VAL A 93 0.41 -11.72 8.40
N THR A 94 1.00 -10.55 8.23
CA THR A 94 0.47 -9.25 8.67
C THR A 94 0.24 -8.35 7.46
N TRP A 95 -0.38 -7.19 7.72
CA TRP A 95 -0.60 -6.17 6.72
C TRP A 95 -0.15 -4.81 7.24
N SER A 96 0.39 -3.96 6.38
CA SER A 96 0.42 -2.52 6.64
C SER A 96 -0.61 -1.82 5.76
N TRP A 97 -1.34 -0.87 6.34
CA TRP A 97 -2.28 -0.02 5.63
C TRP A 97 -1.77 1.41 5.63
N HIS A 98 -1.79 2.00 4.45
CA HIS A 98 -1.36 3.36 4.21
C HIS A 98 -2.44 4.15 3.49
N ALA A 99 -2.62 5.41 3.89
CA ALA A 99 -3.40 6.38 3.17
C ALA A 99 -2.50 7.57 2.86
N PHE A 100 -2.50 8.01 1.61
CA PHE A 100 -1.72 9.14 1.16
C PHE A 100 -2.65 10.20 0.58
N SER A 101 -2.54 11.44 1.06
CA SER A 101 -3.32 12.55 0.53
C SER A 101 -2.48 13.38 -0.44
N LYS A 102 -3.14 13.92 -1.47
CA LYS A 102 -2.56 14.97 -2.32
C LYS A 102 -3.16 16.31 -1.91
N SER A 103 -2.33 17.18 -1.37
CA SER A 103 -2.73 18.57 -1.07
C SER A 103 -2.43 19.47 -2.27
N GLU A 104 -3.05 20.65 -2.31
CA GLU A 104 -2.51 21.73 -3.15
C GLU A 104 -1.10 22.06 -2.67
N THR A 105 -0.17 22.16 -3.63
CA THR A 105 1.21 22.58 -3.38
C THR A 105 1.27 24.08 -3.13
#